data_AF-A0A392SST7-F1
#
_entry.id   AF-A0A392SST7-F1
#
_cell.length_a   1.000
_cell.length_b   1.000
_cell.length_c   1.000
_cell.angle_alpha   90.00
_cell.angle_beta   90.00
_cell.angle_gamma   90.00
#
_symmetry.space_group_name_H-M   'P 1'
#
loop_
_entity.id
_entity.type
_entity.pdbx_description
1 polymer ?
#
loop_
_entity_poly.entity_id
_entity_poly.type
_entity_poly.pdbx_seq_one_letter_code
_entity_poly.pdbx_strand_id
1 'polypeptide(L)'
;EIVVLEAEEDEEEEEVEAECKLIGVLGKMGEYRTMKIEGKLTNVTVEVLIDSGASHSFISPELTTALGLTVTPTVVKSIKLGDGHRVKSEGMCKGLKL
;
A
#
# COMPACT_ATOMS: atom_id res chain seq x y z
N GLU A 1 -2.30 4.33 -9.20
CA GLU A 1 -3.35 4.34 -8.16
C GLU A 1 -2.93 3.35 -7.07
N ILE A 2 -3.28 3.58 -5.79
CA ILE A 2 -2.83 2.77 -4.64
C ILE A 2 -4.00 2.56 -3.69
N VAL A 3 -4.11 1.38 -3.09
CA VAL A 3 -5.10 1.02 -2.07
C VAL A 3 -4.41 0.82 -0.72
N VAL A 4 -5.05 1.25 0.36
CA VAL A 4 -4.51 1.10 1.73
C VAL A 4 -4.85 -0.28 2.29
N LEU A 5 -3.89 -0.91 2.97
CA LEU A 5 -4.07 -2.16 3.72
C LEU A 5 -4.14 -1.84 5.22
N GLU A 6 -5.16 -2.36 5.91
CA GLU A 6 -5.22 -2.33 7.38
C GLU A 6 -5.25 -3.76 7.95
N ALA A 7 -4.28 -4.05 8.81
CA ALA A 7 -4.38 -5.13 9.80
C ALA A 7 -5.32 -4.65 10.93
N GLU A 8 -5.95 -5.57 11.67
CA GLU A 8 -6.96 -5.27 12.70
C GLU A 8 -6.48 -4.26 13.77
N GLU A 9 -6.60 -2.96 13.49
CA GLU A 9 -6.44 -1.84 14.43
C GLU A 9 -7.53 -0.80 14.11
N ASP A 10 -8.42 -0.56 15.08
CA ASP A 10 -9.50 0.42 15.00
C ASP A 10 -8.91 1.84 15.15
N GLU A 11 -8.58 2.52 14.05
CA GLU A 11 -8.27 3.95 14.06
C GLU A 11 -9.46 4.79 13.56
N GLU A 12 -9.81 5.83 14.32
CA GLU A 12 -10.88 6.78 14.03
C GLU A 12 -10.61 7.56 12.73
N GLU A 13 -11.67 7.81 11.95
CA GLU A 13 -11.64 8.47 10.64
C GLU A 13 -11.30 9.98 10.74
N GLU A 14 -10.04 10.31 11.03
CA GLU A 14 -9.50 11.66 10.80
C GLU A 14 -8.88 11.77 9.39
N GLU A 15 -8.66 13.00 8.90
CA GLU A 15 -7.90 13.23 7.66
C GLU A 15 -6.43 12.80 7.84
N VAL A 16 -6.15 11.50 7.65
CA VAL A 16 -4.83 10.95 7.91
C VAL A 16 -3.88 11.19 6.73
N GLU A 17 -2.80 11.93 6.96
CA GLU A 17 -1.64 11.92 6.06
C GLU A 17 -0.94 10.57 6.19
N ALA A 18 -0.74 9.88 5.07
CA ALA A 18 0.03 8.64 5.04
C ALA A 18 1.35 8.88 4.30
N GLU A 19 2.44 8.25 4.74
CA GLU A 19 3.73 8.27 4.05
C GLU A 19 4.11 6.89 3.51
N CYS A 20 4.65 6.86 2.29
CA CYS A 20 5.26 5.68 1.66
C CYS A 20 6.58 6.06 0.98
N LYS A 21 7.72 5.73 1.60
CA LYS A 21 9.03 6.21 1.15
C LYS A 21 9.59 5.41 -0.01
N LEU A 22 9.23 4.14 -0.15
CA LEU A 22 9.69 3.31 -1.27
C LEU A 22 8.92 3.54 -2.57
N ILE A 23 7.64 3.90 -2.49
CA ILE A 23 6.76 3.93 -3.68
C ILE A 23 6.98 5.18 -4.56
N GLY A 24 7.48 6.29 -4.03
CA GLY A 24 7.88 7.46 -4.85
C GLY A 24 9.03 7.18 -5.81
N VAL A 25 9.75 6.10 -5.56
CA VAL A 25 10.89 5.65 -6.32
C VAL A 25 10.49 4.65 -7.42
N LEU A 26 9.20 4.33 -7.59
CA LEU A 26 8.75 3.32 -8.57
C LEU A 26 8.99 3.73 -10.03
N GLY A 27 9.24 5.01 -10.33
CA GLY A 27 9.67 5.45 -11.66
C GLY A 27 11.06 4.93 -12.06
N LYS A 28 11.86 4.45 -11.11
CA LYS A 28 13.16 3.83 -11.33
C LYS A 28 13.35 2.63 -10.41
N MET A 29 12.63 1.55 -10.67
CA MET A 29 12.71 0.26 -9.96
C MET A 29 14.10 -0.43 -9.93
N GLY A 30 15.20 0.24 -10.36
CA GLY A 30 16.56 -0.32 -10.37
C GLY A 30 17.62 0.48 -9.61
N GLU A 31 17.33 1.69 -9.11
CA GLU A 31 18.38 2.58 -8.54
C GLU A 31 18.52 2.51 -7.01
N TYR A 32 17.61 1.84 -6.29
CA TYR A 32 17.57 1.86 -4.83
C TYR A 32 17.71 0.47 -4.21
N ARG A 33 18.51 0.36 -3.14
CA ARG A 33 18.68 -0.86 -2.34
C ARG A 33 17.45 -1.09 -1.46
N THR A 34 16.37 -1.53 -2.08
CA THR A 34 15.12 -1.85 -1.41
C THR A 34 15.07 -3.33 -1.09
N MET A 35 14.69 -3.69 0.15
CA MET A 35 14.40 -5.08 0.49
C MET A 35 13.11 -5.51 -0.19
N LYS A 36 13.20 -6.61 -0.92
CA LYS A 36 12.08 -7.23 -1.63
C LYS A 36 11.97 -8.68 -1.23
N ILE A 37 10.74 -9.13 -1.01
CA ILE A 37 10.43 -10.52 -0.72
C ILE A 37 9.42 -10.98 -1.76
N GLU A 38 9.74 -12.07 -2.45
CA GLU A 38 8.74 -12.77 -3.25
C GLU A 38 7.91 -13.65 -2.33
N GLY A 39 6.59 -13.51 -2.41
CA GLY A 39 5.63 -14.31 -1.69
C GLY A 39 4.60 -14.91 -2.63
N LYS A 40 3.76 -15.79 -2.08
CA LYS A 40 2.60 -16.32 -2.78
C LYS A 40 1.36 -16.12 -1.94
N LEU A 41 0.45 -15.27 -2.41
CA LEU A 41 -0.86 -15.06 -1.81
C LEU A 41 -1.87 -15.86 -2.61
N THR A 42 -2.46 -16.89 -2.00
CA THR A 42 -3.30 -17.88 -2.68
C THR A 42 -2.56 -18.53 -3.87
N ASN A 43 -2.90 -18.16 -5.10
CA ASN A 43 -2.26 -18.61 -6.34
C ASN A 43 -1.56 -17.50 -7.12
N VAL A 44 -1.44 -16.30 -6.53
CA VAL A 44 -0.80 -15.14 -7.14
C VAL A 44 0.59 -14.97 -6.53
N THR A 45 1.62 -14.97 -7.37
CA THR A 45 2.97 -14.56 -6.95
C THR A 45 2.98 -13.05 -6.75
N VAL A 46 3.47 -12.60 -5.60
CA VAL A 46 3.48 -11.20 -5.20
C VAL A 46 4.89 -10.75 -4.85
N GLU A 47 5.24 -9.52 -5.20
CA GLU A 47 6.45 -8.86 -4.73
C GLU A 47 6.08 -7.93 -3.58
N VAL A 48 6.63 -8.18 -2.39
CA VAL A 48 6.43 -7.36 -1.20
C VAL A 48 7.67 -6.49 -0.98
N LEU A 49 7.46 -5.18 -0.92
CA LEU A 49 8.49 -4.21 -0.59
C LEU A 49 8.47 -3.95 0.92
N ILE A 50 9.62 -4.12 1.58
CA ILE A 50 9.74 -3.89 3.03
C ILE A 50 10.15 -2.44 3.28
N ASP A 51 9.18 -1.59 3.64
CA ASP A 51 9.38 -0.18 4.00
C ASP A 51 9.20 0.06 5.50
N SER A 52 10.29 0.00 6.28
CA SER A 52 10.22 0.41 7.70
C SER A 52 9.92 1.92 7.88
N GLY A 53 10.03 2.71 6.80
CA GLY A 53 9.74 4.14 6.81
C GLY A 53 8.34 4.49 6.32
N ALA A 54 7.49 3.53 5.99
CA ALA A 54 6.10 3.75 5.64
C ALA A 54 5.20 3.71 6.89
N SER A 55 4.22 4.61 6.93
CA SER A 55 3.24 4.68 8.03
C SER A 55 2.14 3.61 7.93
N HIS A 56 1.84 3.16 6.71
CA HIS A 56 0.78 2.21 6.41
C HIS A 56 1.30 1.20 5.40
N SER A 57 0.64 0.05 5.32
CA SER A 57 0.86 -0.89 4.22
C SER A 57 -0.02 -0.52 3.03
N PHE A 58 0.50 -0.77 1.83
CA PHE A 58 -0.16 -0.41 0.58
C PHE A 58 -0.17 -1.59 -0.37
N ILE A 59 -1.22 -1.68 -1.18
CA ILE A 59 -1.40 -2.72 -2.19
C ILE A 59 -1.79 -2.10 -3.52
N SER A 60 -1.34 -2.73 -4.61
CA SER A 60 -1.71 -2.28 -5.94
C SER A 60 -3.18 -2.66 -6.26
N PRO A 61 -3.96 -1.80 -6.93
CA PRO A 61 -5.34 -2.10 -7.32
C PRO A 61 -5.47 -3.36 -8.21
N GLU A 62 -4.44 -3.66 -9.00
CA GLU A 62 -4.40 -4.87 -9.83
C GLU A 62 -4.33 -6.11 -8.95
N LEU A 63 -3.55 -6.06 -7.87
CA LEU A 63 -3.40 -7.17 -6.95
C LEU A 63 -4.65 -7.37 -6.08
N THR A 64 -5.34 -6.29 -5.67
CA THR A 64 -6.64 -6.42 -4.98
C THR A 64 -7.66 -7.11 -5.87
N THR A 65 -7.70 -6.76 -7.16
CA THR A 65 -8.58 -7.40 -8.15
C THR A 65 -8.22 -8.86 -8.36
N ALA A 66 -6.92 -9.17 -8.54
CA ALA A 66 -6.43 -10.53 -8.79
C ALA A 66 -6.68 -11.47 -7.59
N LEU A 67 -6.62 -10.94 -6.37
CA LEU A 67 -6.88 -11.69 -5.14
C LEU A 67 -8.37 -11.69 -4.73
N GLY A 68 -9.23 -10.98 -5.46
CA GLY A 68 -10.65 -10.85 -5.11
C GLY A 68 -10.89 -10.12 -3.78
N LEU A 69 -9.98 -9.22 -3.39
CA LEU A 69 -10.10 -8.46 -2.16
C LEU A 69 -11.18 -7.38 -2.29
N THR A 70 -11.97 -7.23 -1.23
CA THR A 70 -12.96 -6.16 -1.17
C THR A 70 -12.26 -4.85 -0.82
N VAL A 71 -12.35 -3.87 -1.72
CA VAL A 71 -11.92 -2.49 -1.47
C VAL A 71 -13.13 -1.72 -0.95
N THR A 72 -13.10 -1.35 0.33
CA THR A 72 -14.14 -0.55 0.97
C THR A 72 -13.80 0.92 0.76
N PRO A 73 -14.72 1.77 0.28
CA PRO A 73 -14.50 3.21 0.19
C PRO A 73 -14.17 3.81 1.56
N THR A 74 -13.23 4.74 1.61
CA THR A 74 -12.84 5.43 2.85
C THR A 74 -12.73 6.94 2.63
N VAL A 75 -12.54 7.70 3.71
CA VAL A 75 -12.03 9.07 3.60
C VAL A 75 -10.76 9.05 2.75
N VAL A 76 -10.66 9.99 1.80
CA VAL A 76 -9.54 10.06 0.85
C VAL A 76 -8.25 10.33 1.61
N LYS A 77 -7.35 9.34 1.64
CA LYS A 77 -6.01 9.49 2.24
C LYS A 77 -5.06 10.09 1.19
N SER A 78 -4.37 11.18 1.54
CA SER A 78 -3.31 11.76 0.71
C SER A 78 -1.96 11.16 1.11
N ILE A 79 -1.44 10.28 0.26
CA ILE A 79 -0.23 9.52 0.51
C ILE A 79 0.96 10.28 -0.07
N LYS A 80 1.88 10.73 0.79
CA LYS A 80 3.16 11.29 0.38
C LYS A 80 4.16 10.19 0.08
N LEU A 81 4.69 10.23 -1.12
CA LEU A 81 5.64 9.29 -1.64
C LEU A 81 7.08 9.73 -1.32
N GLY A 82 8.04 8.80 -1.36
CA GLY A 82 9.45 9.10 -1.03
C GLY A 82 10.17 10.05 -1.98
N ASP A 83 9.63 10.30 -3.17
CA ASP A 83 10.07 11.33 -4.11
C ASP A 83 9.42 12.70 -3.83
N GLY A 84 8.57 12.79 -2.80
CA GLY A 84 7.85 13.99 -2.41
C GLY A 84 6.51 14.20 -3.13
N HIS A 85 6.18 13.40 -4.17
CA HIS A 85 4.88 13.47 -4.81
C HIS A 85 3.78 12.95 -3.89
N ARG A 86 2.53 13.35 -4.15
CA ARG A 86 1.37 12.88 -3.39
C ARG A 86 0.41 12.14 -4.31
N VAL A 87 -0.06 10.99 -3.87
CA VAL A 87 -1.11 10.21 -4.53
C VAL A 87 -2.32 10.11 -3.62
N LYS A 88 -3.52 9.98 -4.20
CA LYS A 88 -4.75 9.80 -3.45
C LYS A 88 -5.12 8.33 -3.41
N SER A 89 -5.63 7.90 -2.26
CA SER A 89 -6.28 6.61 -2.10
C SER A 89 -7.68 6.83 -1.53
N GLU A 90 -8.67 6.25 -2.19
CA GLU A 90 -10.10 6.43 -1.85
C GLU A 90 -10.71 5.14 -1.30
N GLY A 91 -9.87 4.13 -1.06
CA GLY A 91 -10.35 2.82 -0.64
C GLY A 91 -9.31 2.01 0.11
N MET A 92 -9.80 1.02 0.82
CA MET A 92 -9.03 0.22 1.77
C MET A 92 -9.49 -1.22 1.80
N CYS A 93 -8.54 -2.13 1.97
CA CYS A 93 -8.83 -3.52 2.28
C CYS A 93 -8.70 -3.74 3.79
N LYS A 94 -9.81 -4.16 4.43
CA LYS A 94 -9.90 -4.43 5.87
C LYS A 94 -9.84 -5.93 6.16
N GLY A 95 -9.41 -6.29 7.37
CA GLY A 95 -9.45 -7.67 7.88
C GLY A 95 -8.44 -8.61 7.22
N LEU A 96 -7.35 -8.06 6.69
CA LEU A 96 -6.27 -8.84 6.13
C LEU A 96 -5.31 -9.28 7.24
N LYS A 97 -5.12 -10.59 7.35
CA LYS A 97 -4.05 -11.18 8.16
C LYS A 97 -2.85 -11.43 7.26
N LEU A 98 -1.81 -10.63 7.46
CA LEU A 98 -0.53 -10.72 6.75
C LEU A 98 0.41 -11.71 7.46
#